data_AF-A0A9P6XLS3-F1
#
_entry.id   AF-A0A9P6XLS3-F1
#
_cell.length_a   1.000
_cell.length_b   1.000
_cell.length_c   1.000
_cell.angle_alpha   90.00
_cell.angle_beta   90.00
_cell.angle_gamma   90.00
#
_symmetry.space_group_name_H-M   'P 1'
#
loop_
_entity.id
_entity.type
_entity.pdbx_description
1 polymer ?
#
loop_
_entity_poly.entity_id
_entity_poly.type
_entity_poly.pdbx_seq_one_letter_code
_entity_poly.pdbx_strand_id
1 'polypeptide(L)' 'MQSRTAASTRAIPLFVSSLLVVAGALYAATPARAAQAPPSGAARVTPVVGGLGHPWALGFLPAGGVLLPARPGNLR' A
#
# COMPACT_ATOMS: atom_id res chain seq x y z
N MET A 1 -9.84 -55.60 20.97
CA MET A 1 -10.28 -54.18 21.04
C MET A 1 -9.31 -53.41 21.91
N GLN A 2 -8.35 -52.67 21.34
CA GLN A 2 -7.68 -51.55 22.05
C GLN A 2 -6.83 -50.71 21.06
N SER A 3 -7.38 -49.54 20.74
CA SER A 3 -6.73 -48.22 20.63
C SER A 3 -5.47 -48.06 19.75
N ARG A 4 -5.67 -47.90 18.43
CA ARG A 4 -4.72 -47.25 17.52
C ARG A 4 -5.09 -45.77 17.30
N THR A 5 -5.14 -44.95 18.36
CA THR A 5 -5.49 -43.52 18.23
C THR A 5 -4.38 -42.55 18.65
N ALA A 6 -3.27 -43.03 19.23
CA ALA A 6 -2.21 -42.15 19.74
C ALA A 6 -1.26 -41.56 18.67
N ALA A 7 -1.13 -42.21 17.50
CA ALA A 7 -0.22 -41.77 16.45
C ALA A 7 -0.75 -40.55 15.66
N SER A 8 -2.07 -40.43 15.55
CA SER A 8 -2.73 -39.35 14.79
C SER A 8 -2.60 -37.98 15.49
N THR A 9 -2.58 -37.95 16.82
CA THR A 9 -2.52 -36.70 17.61
C THR A 9 -1.21 -35.93 17.43
N ARG A 10 -0.11 -36.60 17.07
CA ARG A 10 1.20 -35.94 16.84
C ARG A 10 1.40 -35.47 15.39
N ALA A 11 0.62 -36.00 14.45
CA ALA A 11 0.71 -35.60 13.05
C ALA A 11 0.10 -34.21 12.80
N ILE A 12 -0.98 -33.88 13.53
CA ILE A 12 -1.67 -32.59 13.44
C ILE A 12 -0.76 -31.39 13.77
N PRO A 13 -0.05 -31.34 14.92
CA PRO A 13 0.80 -30.19 15.24
C PRO A 13 1.99 -30.05 14.28
N LEU A 14 2.53 -31.16 13.75
CA LEU A 14 3.61 -31.13 12.77
C LEU A 14 3.13 -30.57 11.42
N PHE A 15 1.93 -30.95 10.99
CA PHE A 15 1.32 -30.43 9.77
C PHE A 15 1.01 -28.93 9.88
N VAL A 16 0.44 -28.50 11.01
CA VAL A 16 0.15 -27.08 11.28
C VAL A 16 1.45 -26.27 11.32
N SER A 17 2.49 -26.78 11.99
CA SER A 17 3.81 -26.13 12.03
C SER A 17 4.42 -26.00 10.63
N SER A 18 4.34 -27.05 9.81
CA SER A 18 4.81 -27.02 8.43
C SER A 18 4.05 -26.00 7.59
N LEU A 19 2.72 -25.92 7.74
CA LEU A 19 1.89 -24.96 7.04
C LEU A 19 2.23 -23.51 7.43
N LEU A 20 2.47 -23.25 8.71
CA LEU A 20 2.87 -21.94 9.23
C LEU A 20 4.23 -21.50 8.67
N VAL A 21 5.20 -22.41 8.59
CA VAL A 21 6.52 -22.12 8.01
C VAL A 21 6.40 -21.78 6.52
N VAL A 22 5.60 -22.53 5.77
CA VAL A 22 5.37 -22.27 4.34
C VAL A 22 4.66 -20.93 4.14
N ALA A 23 3.62 -20.63 4.92
CA ALA A 23 2.90 -19.37 4.84
C ALA A 23 3.80 -18.17 5.17
N GLY A 24 4.65 -18.29 6.21
CA GLY A 24 5.62 -17.26 6.57
C GLY A 24 6.66 -17.00 5.47
N ALA A 25 7.17 -18.07 4.84
CA ALA A 25 8.10 -17.96 3.73
C ALA A 25 7.49 -17.27 2.51
N LEU A 26 6.23 -17.59 2.18
CA LEU A 26 5.50 -16.94 1.07
C LEU A 26 5.24 -15.45 1.34
N TYR A 27 4.92 -15.08 2.59
CA TYR A 27 4.75 -13.68 2.98
C TYR A 27 6.08 -12.91 2.92
N ALA A 28 7.18 -13.49 3.39
CA ALA A 28 8.50 -12.86 3.32
C ALA A 28 9.04 -12.75 1.88
N ALA A 29 8.60 -13.64 0.97
CA ALA A 29 8.97 -13.63 -0.44
C ALA A 29 8.23 -12.57 -1.27
N THR A 30 7.32 -11.77 -0.69
CA THR A 30 6.68 -10.68 -1.43
C THR A 30 7.75 -9.66 -1.84
N PRO A 31 8.00 -9.44 -3.14
CA PRO A 31 8.97 -8.46 -3.57
C PRO A 31 8.52 -7.08 -3.12
N ALA A 32 9.38 -6.39 -2.36
CA ALA A 32 9.17 -4.98 -2.09
C ALA A 32 9.06 -4.26 -3.45
N ARG A 33 7.93 -3.61 -3.71
CA ARG A 33 7.81 -2.74 -4.89
C ARG A 33 8.80 -1.60 -4.71
N ALA A 34 9.96 -1.71 -5.37
CA ALA A 34 10.87 -0.58 -5.52
C ALA A 34 10.09 0.55 -6.20
N ALA A 35 10.09 1.73 -5.60
CA ALA A 35 9.56 2.92 -6.25
C ALA A 35 10.35 3.09 -7.56
N GLN A 36 9.65 3.01 -8.69
CA GLN A 36 10.27 3.31 -9.97
C GLN A 36 10.69 4.77 -9.94
N ALA A 37 11.94 5.05 -10.32
CA ALA A 37 12.37 6.42 -10.52
C ALA A 37 11.44 7.06 -11.55
N PRO A 38 10.95 8.29 -11.32
CA PRO A 38 10.20 9.01 -12.33
C PRO A 38 10.99 9.07 -13.63
N PRO A 39 10.35 8.94 -14.80
CA PRO A 39 11.04 9.11 -16.07
C PRO A 39 11.73 10.48 -16.08
N SER A 40 13.02 10.50 -16.41
CA SER A 40 13.75 11.74 -16.61
C SER A 40 13.33 12.35 -17.95
N GLY A 41 13.02 13.65 -17.95
CA GLY A 41 12.56 14.36 -19.14
C GLY A 41 12.61 15.86 -18.95
N ALA A 42 12.78 16.60 -20.05
CA ALA A 42 12.68 18.05 -20.03
C ALA A 42 11.20 18.45 -19.82
N ALA A 43 10.93 19.22 -18.78
CA ALA A 43 9.61 19.79 -18.50
C ALA A 43 9.63 21.30 -18.65
N ARG A 44 8.56 21.86 -19.22
CA ARG A 44 8.31 23.31 -19.24
C ARG A 44 7.22 23.62 -18.22
N VAL A 45 7.51 24.55 -17.32
CA VAL A 45 6.55 25.03 -16.31
C VAL A 45 5.95 26.35 -16.78
N THR A 46 4.63 26.39 -16.87
CA THR A 46 3.87 27.62 -17.17
C THR A 46 2.91 27.89 -16.01
N PRO A 47 3.01 29.04 -15.32
CA PRO A 47 2.06 29.41 -14.29
C PRO A 47 0.65 29.54 -14.88
N VAL A 48 -0.33 28.85 -14.29
CA VAL A 48 -1.74 28.90 -14.73
C VAL A 48 -2.55 29.88 -13.87
N VAL A 49 -2.23 29.96 -12.58
CA VAL A 49 -2.88 30.85 -11.60
C VAL A 49 -1.86 31.23 -10.52
N GLY A 50 -2.00 32.42 -9.93
CA GLY A 50 -1.16 32.93 -8.84
C GLY A 50 -1.98 33.46 -7.66
N GLY A 51 -1.31 33.82 -6.57
CA GLY A 51 -1.95 34.47 -5.41
C GLY A 51 -2.80 33.54 -4.52
N LEU A 52 -2.65 32.23 -4.63
CA LEU A 52 -3.39 31.27 -3.81
C LEU A 52 -2.83 31.19 -2.38
N GLY A 53 -3.71 31.35 -1.38
CA GLY A 53 -3.36 31.16 0.02
C GLY A 53 -3.35 29.68 0.40
N HIS A 54 -2.17 29.07 0.55
CA HIS A 54 -1.97 27.70 1.04
C HIS A 54 -2.78 26.62 0.31
N PRO A 55 -2.65 26.49 -1.03
CA PRO A 55 -3.29 25.41 -1.77
C PRO A 55 -2.74 24.05 -1.32
N TRP A 56 -3.63 23.13 -0.95
CA TRP A 56 -3.25 21.82 -0.41
C TRP A 56 -3.37 20.69 -1.42
N ALA A 57 -4.32 20.80 -2.36
CA ALA A 57 -4.55 19.78 -3.38
C ALA A 57 -5.03 20.41 -4.70
N LEU A 58 -5.16 19.56 -5.71
CA LEU A 58 -5.73 19.88 -7.01
C LEU A 58 -6.71 18.75 -7.39
N GLY A 59 -7.92 19.11 -7.80
CA GLY A 59 -8.93 18.17 -8.29
C GLY A 59 -9.46 18.56 -9.68
N PHE A 60 -9.53 17.59 -10.60
CA PHE A 60 -10.13 17.82 -11.91
C PHE A 60 -11.64 17.60 -11.89
N LEU A 61 -12.39 18.48 -12.54
CA LEU A 61 -13.83 18.34 -12.69
C LEU A 61 -14.17 17.63 -14.01
N PRO A 62 -15.27 16.86 -14.07
CA PRO A 62 -15.70 16.18 -15.29
C PRO A 62 -15.90 17.10 -16.51
N ALA A 63 -16.24 18.37 -16.26
CA ALA A 63 -16.46 19.38 -17.30
C ALA A 63 -15.17 20.12 -17.73
N GLY A 64 -13.99 19.71 -17.26
CA GLY A 64 -12.70 20.33 -17.61
C GLY A 64 -12.25 21.47 -16.70
N GLY A 65 -12.97 21.72 -15.60
CA GLY A 65 -12.55 22.66 -14.55
C GLY A 65 -11.51 22.07 -13.60
N VAL A 66 -10.95 22.93 -12.73
CA VAL A 66 -10.02 22.54 -11.67
C VAL A 66 -10.45 23.16 -10.34
N LEU A 67 -10.45 22.36 -9.26
CA LEU A 67 -10.60 22.80 -7.88
C LEU A 67 -9.24 22.85 -7.20
N LEU A 68 -8.94 23.97 -6.53
CA LEU A 68 -7.76 24.13 -5.68
C LEU A 68 -8.19 24.41 -4.23
N PRO A 69 -8.40 23.38 -3.39
CA PRO A 69 -8.74 23.58 -1.99
C PRO A 69 -7.60 24.24 -1.21
N ALA A 70 -7.95 25.28 -0.45
CA ALA A 70 -7.06 25.89 0.53
C ALA A 70 -7.20 25.18 1.87
N ARG A 71 -6.09 24.93 2.56
CA ARG A 71 -6.14 24.47 3.97
C ARG A 71 -6.44 25.69 4.86
N PRO A 72 -7.50 25.68 5.69
CA PRO A 72 -7.72 26.75 6.65
C PRO A 72 -6.54 26.80 7.62
N GLY A 73 -5.88 27.96 7.69
CA GLY A 73 -4.73 28.19 8.55
C GLY A 73 -5.17 28.28 10.01
N ASN A 74 -5.28 27.14 10.69
CA ASN A 74 -5.11 27.01 12.14
C ASN A 74 -5.11 25.52 12.51
N LEU A 75 -3.93 25.01 12.86
CA LEU A 75 -3.81 23.90 13.81
C LEU A 75 -3.51 24.57 15.15
N ARG A 76 -4.49 24.60 16.05
CA ARG A 76 -4.23 24.87 17.47
C ARG A 76 -4.01 23.53 18.14
#